data_AF-A0A944LBK3-F1
#
_entry.id   AF-A0A944LBK3-F1
#
_cell.length_a   1.000
_cell.length_b   1.000
_cell.length_c   1.000
_cell.angle_alpha   90.00
_cell.angle_beta   90.00
_cell.angle_gamma   90.00
#
_symmetry.space_group_name_H-M   'P 1'
#
loop_
_entity.id
_entity.type
_entity.pdbx_description
1 polymer ?
#
loop_
_entity_poly.entity_id
_entity_poly.type
_entity_poly.pdbx_seq_one_letter_code
_entity_poly.pdbx_strand_id
1 'polypeptide(L)' 'MNSHEYGDSQASRPQDHSRERADLRTGHVREDVARSGRCGNVHLATGRTCILPARHHGSCEFVGSREAGEAAGH' A
#
# COMPACT_ATOMS: atom_id res chain seq x y z
N MET A 1 -51.93 6.44 2.59
CA MET A 1 -50.54 6.88 2.86
C MET A 1 -50.12 6.29 4.20
N ASN A 2 -49.01 5.58 4.42
CA ASN A 2 -47.97 5.03 3.57
C ASN A 2 -47.45 3.78 4.33
N SER A 3 -47.40 2.65 3.65
CA SER A 3 -46.76 1.41 4.08
C SER A 3 -45.24 1.60 4.04
N HIS A 4 -44.48 1.12 5.02
CA HIS A 4 -43.09 0.69 4.80
C HIS A 4 -42.68 -0.32 5.88
N GLU A 5 -43.07 -1.56 5.63
CA GLU A 5 -42.29 -2.72 6.03
C GLU A 5 -41.17 -2.89 5.00
N TYR A 6 -39.92 -2.72 5.41
CA TYR A 6 -38.74 -3.28 4.75
C TYR A 6 -37.93 -3.89 5.90
N GLY A 7 -37.89 -5.20 6.07
CA GLY A 7 -37.19 -6.08 5.14
C GLY A 7 -35.77 -6.23 5.65
N ASP A 8 -35.63 -7.19 6.57
CA ASP A 8 -34.57 -8.19 6.72
C ASP A 8 -33.20 -7.98 6.03
N SER A 9 -32.16 -8.55 6.66
CA SER A 9 -30.84 -8.86 6.10
C SER A 9 -29.79 -7.76 6.08
N GLN A 10 -29.07 -7.58 7.19
CA GLN A 10 -27.61 -7.49 7.14
C GLN A 10 -26.97 -8.23 8.32
N ALA A 11 -27.12 -9.56 8.32
CA ALA A 11 -26.16 -10.44 8.99
C ALA A 11 -24.95 -10.64 8.04
N SER A 12 -23.75 -10.62 8.64
CA SER A 12 -22.49 -11.14 8.08
C SER A 12 -21.73 -10.27 7.08
N ARG A 13 -20.79 -9.47 7.58
CA ARG A 13 -19.35 -9.74 7.34
C ARG A 13 -18.56 -9.34 8.59
N PRO A 14 -17.74 -10.22 9.18
CA PRO A 14 -16.70 -9.75 10.08
C PRO A 14 -15.84 -8.81 9.24
N GLN A 15 -15.77 -7.55 9.65
CA GLN A 15 -14.77 -6.65 9.11
C GLN A 15 -13.43 -7.26 9.54
N ASP A 16 -12.80 -8.00 8.62
CA ASP A 16 -11.40 -8.39 8.70
C ASP A 16 -10.59 -7.08 8.63
N HIS A 17 -10.62 -6.33 9.72
CA HIS A 17 -9.74 -5.19 9.95
C HIS A 17 -8.31 -5.66 10.26
N SER A 18 -7.95 -6.86 9.83
CA SER A 18 -6.63 -7.43 10.07
C SER A 18 -5.57 -6.94 9.08
N ARG A 19 -5.87 -6.04 8.13
CA ARG A 19 -4.86 -5.66 7.12
C ARG A 19 -4.73 -4.23 6.62
N GLU A 20 -5.49 -3.24 7.08
CA GLU A 20 -5.32 -1.90 6.51
C GLU A 20 -5.33 -0.79 7.55
N ARG A 21 -4.23 -0.70 8.31
CA ARG A 21 -3.75 0.56 8.88
C ARG A 21 -3.45 1.51 7.71
N ALA A 22 -4.50 2.08 7.12
CA ALA A 22 -4.42 3.12 6.11
C ALA A 22 -3.73 4.38 6.66
N ASP A 23 -3.65 4.53 7.98
CA ASP A 23 -2.91 5.59 8.69
C ASP A 23 -1.38 5.52 8.49
N LEU A 24 -0.86 4.42 7.90
CA LEU A 24 0.54 4.29 7.48
C LEU A 24 0.73 4.53 5.97
N ARG A 25 -0.33 4.84 5.19
CA ARG A 25 -0.26 5.15 3.75
C ARG A 25 0.24 6.58 3.45
N THR A 26 0.96 7.21 4.37
CA THR A 26 1.71 8.46 4.10
C THR A 26 3.17 8.16 3.71
N GLY A 27 3.44 6.97 3.18
CA GLY A 27 4.61 6.76 2.34
C GLY A 27 4.24 7.16 0.93
N HIS A 28 4.94 8.10 0.30
CA HIS A 28 4.81 8.28 -1.15
C HIS A 28 5.30 6.99 -1.80
N VAL A 29 4.42 6.05 -2.13
CA VAL A 29 4.84 4.78 -2.71
C VAL A 29 4.89 4.92 -4.22
N ARG A 30 6.02 4.58 -4.83
CA ARG A 30 6.12 4.35 -6.27
C ARG A 30 5.46 3.04 -6.62
N GLU A 31 4.28 3.15 -7.22
CA GLU A 31 3.45 2.01 -7.58
C GLU A 31 4.10 1.09 -8.60
N ASP A 32 4.96 1.61 -9.48
CA ASP A 32 5.72 0.81 -10.44
C ASP A 32 6.70 -0.15 -9.73
N VAL A 33 7.40 0.36 -8.71
CA VAL A 33 8.29 -0.44 -7.87
C VAL A 33 7.48 -1.38 -6.97
N ALA A 34 6.39 -0.91 -6.38
CA ALA A 34 5.55 -1.76 -5.53
C ALA A 34 4.92 -2.93 -6.32
N ARG A 35 4.52 -2.70 -7.57
CA ARG A 35 3.97 -3.72 -8.47
C ARG A 35 4.99 -4.79 -8.82
N SER A 36 6.29 -4.47 -8.82
CA SER A 36 7.38 -5.46 -8.95
C SER A 36 7.61 -6.31 -7.69
N GLY A 37 6.74 -6.22 -6.67
CA GLY A 37 6.87 -6.98 -5.42
C GLY A 37 7.82 -6.35 -4.40
N ARG A 38 8.11 -5.05 -4.55
CA ARG A 38 9.04 -4.31 -3.69
C ARG A 38 8.32 -3.35 -2.75
N CYS A 39 9.06 -2.77 -1.80
CA CYS A 39 8.55 -1.82 -0.82
C CYS A 39 8.04 -0.53 -1.49
N GLY A 40 8.76 0.00 -2.48
CA GLY A 40 8.35 1.15 -3.28
C GLY A 40 8.26 2.47 -2.51
N ASN A 41 8.62 2.51 -1.23
CA ASN A 41 8.47 3.72 -0.41
C ASN A 41 9.44 4.82 -0.87
N VAL A 42 8.95 6.04 -1.09
CA VAL A 42 9.75 7.19 -1.55
C VAL A 42 10.06 8.11 -0.38
N HIS A 43 11.33 8.43 -0.23
CA HIS A 43 11.83 9.44 0.68
C HIS A 43 11.73 10.82 0.04
N LEU A 44 10.73 11.60 0.44
CA LEU A 44 10.39 12.91 -0.14
C LEU A 44 11.55 13.91 -0.16
N ALA A 45 12.37 13.97 0.89
CA ALA A 45 13.45 14.95 0.97
C ALA A 45 14.61 14.66 0.01
N THR A 46 14.75 13.41 -0.47
CA THR A 46 15.85 13.00 -1.35
C THR A 46 15.38 12.45 -2.70
N GLY A 47 14.07 12.24 -2.89
CA GLY A 47 13.50 11.60 -4.07
C GLY A 47 13.90 10.12 -4.24
N ARG A 48 14.48 9.51 -3.21
CA ARG A 48 14.98 8.12 -3.27
C ARG A 48 13.86 7.13 -3.00
N THR A 49 13.92 5.96 -3.62
CA THR A 49 12.87 4.93 -3.52
C THR A 49 13.43 3.64 -2.93
N CYS A 50 12.65 3.00 -2.06
CA CYS A 50 13.01 1.72 -1.46
C CYS A 50 12.83 0.57 -2.45
N ILE A 51 13.91 -0.16 -2.72
CA ILE A 51 13.93 -1.34 -3.60
C ILE A 51 14.07 -2.66 -2.83
N LEU A 52 13.79 -2.66 -1.54
CA LEU A 52 13.72 -3.92 -0.79
C LEU A 52 12.42 -4.66 -1.12
N PRO A 53 12.34 -5.98 -0.84
CA PRO A 53 11.11 -6.74 -0.99
C PRO A 53 9.95 -6.08 -0.24
N ALA A 54 8.73 -6.24 -0.76
CA ALA A 54 7.54 -5.83 -0.04
C ALA A 54 7.54 -6.47 1.36
N ARG A 55 7.28 -5.68 2.41
CA ARG A 55 7.27 -6.14 3.82
C ARG A 55 8.62 -6.65 4.35
N HIS A 56 9.73 -6.14 3.82
CA HIS A 56 11.06 -6.44 4.37
C HIS A 56 11.15 -6.09 5.87
N HIS A 57 11.99 -6.85 6.59
CA HIS A 57 12.35 -6.52 7.96
C HIS A 57 13.47 -5.46 7.97
N GLY A 58 13.41 -4.52 8.91
CA GLY A 58 14.41 -3.45 9.07
C GLY A 58 14.05 -2.14 8.39
N SER A 59 15.01 -1.21 8.36
CA SER A 59 14.84 0.12 7.76
C SER A 59 14.78 0.06 6.24
N CYS A 60 14.04 0.96 5.61
CA CYS A 60 13.98 1.05 4.16
C CYS A 60 15.35 1.43 3.57
N GLU A 61 15.78 0.71 2.55
CA GLU A 61 16.98 1.03 1.78
C GLU A 61 16.59 1.86 0.56
N PHE A 62 16.80 3.16 0.65
CA PHE A 62 16.42 4.11 -0.39
C PHE A 62 17.54 4.30 -1.42
N VAL A 63 17.29 3.92 -2.67
CA VAL A 63 18.20 4.14 -3.82
C VAL A 63 17.70 5.27 -4.73
N GLY A 64 18.52 5.70 -5.68
CA GLY A 64 18.11 6.72 -6.65
C GLY A 64 16.85 6.33 -7.43
N SER A 65 16.04 7.31 -7.82
CA SER A 65 14.81 7.07 -8.60
C SER A 65 15.07 6.32 -9.90
N ARG A 66 16.22 6.58 -10.54
CA ARG A 66 16.69 5.82 -11.69
C ARG A 66 16.88 4.35 -11.32
N GLU A 67 17.77 4.03 -10.39
CA GLU A 67 18.06 2.64 -9.93
C GLU A 67 16.79 1.90 -9.50
N ALA A 68 15.86 2.59 -8.84
CA ALA A 68 14.58 2.00 -8.48
C ALA A 68 13.70 1.61 -9.69
N GLY A 69 13.74 2.39 -10.77
CA GLY A 69 13.09 2.03 -12.03
C GLY A 69 13.77 0.85 -12.72
N GLU A 70 15.10 0.77 -12.68
CA GLU A 70 15.86 -0.37 -13.22
C GLU A 70 15.53 -1.65 -12.46
N ALA A 71 15.42 -1.54 -11.14
CA ALA A 71 15.00 -2.64 -10.29
C ALA A 71 13.58 -3.12 -10.68
N ALA A 72 12.64 -2.21 -10.92
CA ALA A 72 11.24 -2.55 -11.22
C ALA A 72 11.01 -3.16 -12.61
N GLY A 73 11.94 -2.97 -13.55
CA GLY A 73 11.83 -3.40 -14.95
C GLY A 73 12.43 -4.77 -15.28
N HIS A 74 12.86 -5.56 -14.29
CA HIS A 74 13.37 -6.93 -14.46
C HIS A 74 12.35 -7.93 -13.93
#